data_AF-A0A5P1DDY7-F1
#
_entry.id   AF-A0A5P1DDY7-F1
#
_cell.length_a   1.000
_cell.length_b   1.000
_cell.length_c   1.000
_cell.angle_alpha   90.00
_cell.angle_beta   90.00
_cell.angle_gamma   90.00
#
_symmetry.space_group_name_H-M   'P 1'
#
loop_
_entity.id
_entity.type
_entity.pdbx_description
1 polymer ?
#
loop_
_entity_poly.entity_id
_entity_poly.type
_entity_poly.pdbx_seq_one_letter_code
_entity_poly.pdbx_strand_id
1 'polypeptide(L)'
;MSVLGLDTAQSESQMCAQFAELLGLPEPVSAQVLQAALHSDSYARSLLASRRTPGMLQMLLASPPHNVRPKAEHGTVQLLQRGSRSLVNWAKTGFSTTDPRERELRSQACRQCPYRQAPGASLLQATRSELGICGLCGCPLSRKVSMLSESCPGEMPDNPGVNRWGQIVTASQPMYPSSEKELS
;
A
#
# COMPACT_ATOMS: atom_id res chain seq x y z
N MET A 1 -42.83 -3.35 -21.63
CA MET A 1 -42.12 -2.13 -21.18
C MET A 1 -40.89 -2.57 -20.40
N SER A 2 -39.71 -2.55 -21.05
CA SER A 2 -38.43 -3.05 -20.55
C SER A 2 -37.61 -1.92 -19.92
N VAL A 3 -37.82 -1.65 -18.63
CA VAL A 3 -37.07 -0.62 -17.90
C VAL A 3 -35.73 -1.15 -17.36
N LEU A 4 -35.62 -2.46 -17.10
CA LEU A 4 -34.40 -3.08 -16.52
C LEU A 4 -33.25 -3.31 -17.52
N GLY A 5 -33.48 -3.15 -18.83
CA GLY A 5 -32.47 -3.40 -19.87
C GLY A 5 -31.61 -2.18 -20.21
N LEU A 6 -32.11 -0.97 -19.97
CA LEU A 6 -31.43 0.28 -20.32
C LEU A 6 -30.34 0.63 -19.30
N ASP A 7 -30.59 0.40 -18.02
CA ASP A 7 -29.63 0.73 -16.94
C ASP A 7 -28.35 -0.11 -17.03
N THR A 8 -28.47 -1.39 -17.38
CA THR A 8 -27.32 -2.30 -17.52
C THR A 8 -26.47 -1.97 -18.74
N ALA A 9 -27.09 -1.63 -19.88
CA ALA A 9 -26.36 -1.24 -21.09
C ALA A 9 -25.69 0.14 -20.95
N GLN A 10 -26.33 1.08 -20.24
CA GLN A 10 -25.73 2.38 -19.93
C GLN A 10 -24.54 2.23 -18.97
N SER A 11 -24.62 1.37 -17.97
CA SER A 11 -23.48 1.11 -17.09
C SER A 11 -22.32 0.41 -17.80
N GLU A 12 -22.58 -0.54 -18.71
CA GLU A 12 -21.52 -1.21 -19.48
C GLU A 12 -20.79 -0.26 -20.44
N SER A 13 -21.54 0.56 -21.18
CA SER A 13 -20.94 1.57 -22.07
C SER A 13 -20.12 2.62 -21.31
N GLN A 14 -20.58 3.04 -20.13
CA GLN A 14 -19.82 3.92 -19.23
C GLN A 14 -18.52 3.26 -18.74
N MET A 15 -18.57 1.99 -18.35
CA MET A 15 -17.37 1.24 -17.93
C MET A 15 -16.36 1.09 -19.07
N CYS A 16 -16.82 0.86 -20.30
CA CYS A 16 -15.95 0.82 -21.48
C CYS A 16 -15.27 2.17 -21.75
N ALA A 17 -15.99 3.28 -21.59
CA ALA A 17 -15.42 4.62 -21.75
C ALA A 17 -14.39 4.96 -20.65
N GLN A 18 -14.71 4.67 -19.39
CA GLN A 18 -13.79 4.88 -18.27
C GLN A 18 -12.53 4.01 -18.40
N PHE A 19 -12.68 2.78 -18.87
CA PHE A 19 -11.54 1.88 -19.07
C PHE A 19 -10.66 2.34 -20.24
N ALA A 20 -11.25 2.88 -21.32
CA ALA A 20 -10.50 3.52 -22.40
C ALA A 20 -9.69 4.73 -21.90
N GLU A 21 -10.30 5.59 -21.08
CA GLU A 21 -9.62 6.74 -20.47
C GLU A 21 -8.42 6.28 -19.61
N LEU A 22 -8.60 5.22 -18.82
CA LEU A 22 -7.52 4.63 -18.03
C LEU A 22 -6.36 4.12 -18.91
N LEU A 23 -6.68 3.58 -20.10
CA LEU A 23 -5.73 3.13 -21.12
C LEU A 23 -5.23 4.26 -22.04
N GLY A 24 -5.64 5.52 -21.82
CA GLY A 24 -5.24 6.65 -22.65
C GLY A 24 -5.71 6.55 -24.11
N LEU A 25 -6.82 5.84 -24.35
CA LEU A 25 -7.41 5.68 -25.67
C LEU A 25 -8.47 6.76 -25.93
N PRO A 26 -8.56 7.30 -27.16
CA PRO A 26 -9.57 8.29 -27.51
C PRO A 26 -10.97 7.70 -27.68
N GLU A 27 -11.06 6.40 -27.94
CA GLU A 27 -12.32 5.70 -28.19
C GLU A 27 -12.59 4.66 -27.09
N PRO A 28 -13.88 4.42 -26.75
CA PRO A 28 -14.27 3.38 -25.81
C PRO A 28 -13.72 2.01 -26.21
N VAL A 29 -13.27 1.22 -25.22
CA VAL A 29 -12.88 -0.16 -25.51
C VAL A 29 -14.09 -1.01 -25.89
N SER A 30 -13.86 -2.12 -26.59
CA SER A 30 -14.92 -3.09 -26.81
C SER A 30 -15.34 -3.76 -25.50
N ALA A 31 -16.62 -4.13 -25.39
CA ALA A 31 -17.14 -4.87 -24.23
C ALA A 31 -16.36 -6.18 -23.99
N GLN A 32 -15.89 -6.83 -25.06
CA GLN A 32 -15.07 -8.03 -24.96
C GLN A 32 -13.72 -7.79 -24.28
N VAL A 33 -13.06 -6.67 -24.58
CA VAL A 33 -11.81 -6.27 -23.92
C VAL A 33 -12.06 -5.98 -22.45
N LEU A 34 -13.13 -5.23 -22.13
CA LEU A 34 -13.51 -4.94 -20.75
C LEU A 34 -13.78 -6.23 -19.97
N GLN A 35 -14.60 -7.14 -20.51
CA GLN A 35 -14.89 -8.42 -19.87
C GLN A 35 -13.64 -9.28 -19.71
N ALA A 36 -12.78 -9.38 -20.72
CA ALA A 36 -11.52 -10.12 -20.61
C ALA A 36 -10.61 -9.55 -19.51
N ALA A 37 -10.55 -8.22 -19.36
CA ALA A 37 -9.76 -7.55 -18.33
C ALA A 37 -10.32 -7.78 -16.93
N LEU A 38 -11.65 -7.72 -16.77
CA LEU A 38 -12.30 -7.97 -15.47
C LEU A 38 -12.10 -9.39 -14.96
N HIS A 39 -12.00 -10.37 -15.86
CA HIS A 39 -11.86 -11.78 -15.48
C HIS A 39 -10.41 -12.26 -15.44
N SER A 40 -9.44 -11.51 -15.99
CA SER A 40 -8.02 -11.90 -16.06
C SER A 40 -7.11 -10.78 -15.54
N ASP A 41 -6.62 -10.95 -14.31
CA ASP A 41 -5.66 -10.01 -13.70
C ASP A 41 -4.38 -9.84 -14.54
N SER A 42 -3.92 -10.89 -15.23
CA SER A 42 -2.72 -10.84 -16.07
C SER A 42 -2.96 -10.04 -17.33
N TYR A 43 -4.12 -10.21 -17.98
CA TYR A 43 -4.49 -9.45 -19.17
C TYR A 43 -4.70 -7.95 -18.84
N ALA A 44 -5.41 -7.66 -17.74
CA ALA A 44 -5.57 -6.28 -17.26
C ALA A 44 -4.21 -5.61 -16.97
N ARG A 45 -3.28 -6.33 -16.32
CA ARG A 45 -1.92 -5.85 -16.09
C ARG A 45 -1.15 -5.61 -17.39
N SER A 46 -1.24 -6.52 -18.35
CA SER A 46 -0.59 -6.37 -19.65
C SER A 46 -1.10 -5.15 -20.42
N LEU A 47 -2.41 -4.86 -20.40
CA LEU A 47 -2.99 -3.67 -20.99
C LEU A 47 -2.47 -2.38 -20.34
N LEU A 48 -2.47 -2.32 -19.00
CA LEU A 48 -1.98 -1.16 -18.26
C LEU A 48 -0.48 -0.92 -18.44
N ALA A 49 0.31 -1.99 -18.45
CA ALA A 49 1.75 -1.90 -18.67
C ALA A 49 2.09 -1.45 -20.10
N SER A 50 1.26 -1.84 -21.07
CA SER A 50 1.45 -1.51 -22.49
C SER A 50 0.86 -0.14 -22.88
N ARG A 51 0.29 0.61 -21.93
CA ARG A 51 -0.39 1.89 -22.20
C ARG A 51 0.47 2.92 -22.94
N ARG A 52 1.79 2.92 -22.70
CA ARG A 52 2.74 3.85 -23.35
C ARG A 52 3.37 3.27 -24.62
N THR A 53 2.98 2.08 -25.03
CA THR A 53 3.57 1.32 -26.12
C THR A 53 2.47 0.98 -27.14
N PRO A 54 2.13 1.92 -28.04
CA PRO A 54 0.88 1.84 -28.82
C PRO A 54 0.76 0.58 -29.67
N GLY A 55 1.88 0.08 -30.23
CA GLY A 55 1.88 -1.17 -31.01
C GLY A 55 1.52 -2.41 -30.18
N MET A 56 2.04 -2.52 -28.96
CA MET A 56 1.71 -3.63 -28.06
C MET A 56 0.27 -3.51 -27.54
N LEU A 57 -0.16 -2.30 -27.20
CA LEU A 57 -1.53 -2.05 -26.76
C LEU A 57 -2.54 -2.44 -27.85
N GLN A 58 -2.32 -2.00 -29.08
CA GLN A 58 -3.19 -2.36 -30.21
C GLN A 58 -3.24 -3.88 -30.44
N MET A 59 -2.12 -4.58 -30.34
CA MET A 59 -2.08 -6.04 -30.43
C MET A 59 -2.97 -6.70 -29.36
N LEU A 60 -2.87 -6.24 -28.10
CA LEU A 60 -3.64 -6.79 -26.98
C LEU A 60 -5.14 -6.47 -27.09
N LEU A 61 -5.50 -5.31 -27.66
CA LEU A 61 -6.89 -4.93 -27.93
C LEU A 61 -7.49 -5.71 -29.09
N ALA A 62 -6.70 -6.03 -30.12
CA ALA A 62 -7.13 -6.78 -31.30
C ALA A 62 -7.30 -8.29 -31.04
N SER A 63 -6.73 -8.83 -29.96
CA SER A 63 -6.82 -10.25 -29.61
C SER A 63 -7.06 -10.46 -28.11
N PRO A 64 -8.25 -10.08 -27.60
CA PRO A 64 -8.61 -10.35 -26.22
C PRO A 64 -8.73 -11.87 -25.99
N PRO A 65 -8.34 -12.38 -24.82
CA PRO A 65 -8.47 -13.81 -24.51
C PRO A 65 -9.95 -14.24 -24.49
N HIS A 66 -10.31 -15.23 -25.30
CA HIS A 66 -11.70 -15.69 -25.45
C HIS A 66 -12.19 -16.66 -24.35
N ASN A 67 -11.26 -17.27 -23.60
CA ASN A 67 -11.56 -18.31 -22.60
C ASN A 67 -11.12 -17.89 -21.19
N VAL A 68 -11.39 -16.64 -20.82
CA VAL A 68 -11.12 -16.22 -19.45
C VAL A 68 -12.19 -16.82 -18.55
N ARG A 69 -11.81 -17.90 -17.86
CA ARG A 69 -12.68 -18.53 -16.87
C ARG A 69 -13.01 -17.48 -15.81
N PRO A 70 -14.29 -17.21 -15.53
CA PRO A 70 -14.63 -16.22 -14.53
C PRO A 70 -13.95 -16.57 -13.22
N LYS A 71 -13.23 -15.59 -12.65
CA LYS A 71 -12.58 -15.74 -11.35
C LYS A 71 -13.68 -16.13 -10.37
N ALA A 72 -13.52 -17.28 -9.72
CA ALA A 72 -14.52 -17.75 -8.76
C ALA A 72 -14.80 -16.62 -7.78
N GLU A 73 -16.05 -16.17 -7.73
CA GLU A 73 -16.46 -15.17 -6.74
C GLU A 73 -16.17 -15.76 -5.37
N HIS A 74 -15.36 -15.03 -4.60
CA HIS A 74 -15.02 -15.48 -3.27
C HIS A 74 -16.29 -15.30 -2.42
N GLY A 75 -16.93 -16.39 -2.03
CA GLY A 75 -18.08 -16.31 -1.15
C GLY A 75 -17.74 -15.56 0.14
N THR A 76 -18.71 -14.88 0.74
CA THR A 76 -18.56 -14.08 1.98
C THR A 76 -17.80 -14.83 3.08
N VAL A 77 -18.04 -16.15 3.20
CA VAL A 77 -17.34 -17.03 4.15
C VAL A 77 -15.85 -17.11 3.85
N GLN A 78 -15.46 -17.23 2.58
CA GLN A 78 -14.06 -17.29 2.17
C GLN A 78 -13.35 -15.96 2.40
N LEU A 79 -14.03 -14.84 2.18
CA LEU A 79 -13.53 -13.51 2.52
C LEU A 79 -13.35 -13.34 4.03
N LEU A 80 -14.33 -13.75 4.83
CA LEU A 80 -14.26 -13.72 6.29
C LEU A 80 -13.12 -14.61 6.82
N GLN A 81 -12.94 -15.79 6.24
CA GLN A 81 -11.87 -16.71 6.60
C GLN A 81 -10.48 -16.13 6.27
N ARG A 82 -10.33 -15.48 5.11
CA ARG A 82 -9.07 -14.80 4.76
C ARG A 82 -8.82 -13.59 5.64
N GLY A 83 -9.85 -12.77 5.88
CA GLY A 83 -9.77 -11.60 6.75
C GLY A 83 -9.38 -11.97 8.18
N SER A 84 -10.04 -12.97 8.77
CA SER A 84 -9.73 -13.45 10.12
C SER A 84 -8.31 -14.00 10.22
N ARG A 85 -7.84 -14.75 9.21
CA ARG A 85 -6.45 -15.24 9.17
C ARG A 85 -5.44 -14.09 9.10
N SER A 86 -5.70 -13.06 8.31
CA SER A 86 -4.85 -11.86 8.26
C SER A 86 -4.83 -11.11 9.58
N LEU A 87 -5.99 -10.96 10.24
CA LEU A 87 -6.09 -10.34 11.57
C LEU A 87 -5.32 -11.13 12.63
N VAL A 88 -5.43 -12.46 12.63
CA VAL A 88 -4.66 -13.31 13.55
C VAL A 88 -3.16 -13.21 13.29
N ASN A 89 -2.76 -13.21 12.02
CA ASN A 89 -1.34 -13.06 11.66
C ASN A 89 -0.79 -11.69 12.08
N TRP A 90 -1.57 -10.61 11.90
CA TRP A 90 -1.22 -9.29 12.38
C TRP A 90 -1.20 -9.23 13.92
N ALA A 91 -2.17 -9.84 14.61
CA ALA A 91 -2.20 -9.84 16.07
C ALA A 91 -0.99 -10.55 16.69
N LYS A 92 -0.51 -11.64 16.06
CA LYS A 92 0.68 -12.37 16.49
C LYS A 92 1.96 -11.54 16.45
N THR A 93 2.03 -10.52 15.59
CA THR A 93 3.25 -9.71 15.41
C THR A 93 3.11 -8.28 15.92
N GLY A 94 1.92 -7.69 15.79
CA GLY A 94 1.60 -6.31 16.15
C GLY A 94 1.35 -6.08 17.64
N PHE A 95 1.02 -7.12 18.41
CA PHE A 95 0.90 -7.03 19.88
C PHE A 95 2.11 -7.60 20.63
N SER A 96 3.10 -8.16 19.93
CA SER A 96 4.32 -8.62 20.57
C SER A 96 5.07 -7.44 21.16
N THR A 97 5.36 -7.52 22.44
CA THR A 97 6.15 -6.50 23.13
C THR A 97 7.63 -6.85 23.12
N THR A 98 8.49 -5.85 23.00
CA THR A 98 9.94 -5.99 23.17
C THR A 98 10.29 -6.49 24.57
N ASP A 99 11.40 -7.21 24.69
CA ASP A 99 11.99 -7.58 25.97
C ASP A 99 12.29 -6.32 26.81
N PRO A 100 12.16 -6.36 28.15
CA PRO A 100 12.42 -5.19 29.00
C PRO A 100 13.79 -4.54 28.77
N ARG A 101 14.84 -5.33 28.50
CA ARG A 101 16.18 -4.80 28.23
C ARG A 101 16.22 -4.01 26.93
N GLU A 102 15.64 -4.57 25.86
CA GLU A 102 15.57 -3.90 24.56
C GLU A 102 14.72 -2.64 24.64
N ARG A 103 13.59 -2.69 25.34
CA ARG A 103 12.72 -1.55 25.58
C ARG A 103 13.46 -0.41 26.27
N GLU A 104 14.27 -0.71 27.28
CA GLU A 104 15.07 0.29 27.99
C GLU A 104 16.13 0.92 27.08
N LEU A 105 16.85 0.10 26.29
CA LEU A 105 17.82 0.60 25.31
C LEU A 105 17.16 1.55 24.29
N ARG A 106 16.03 1.12 23.71
CA ARG A 106 15.24 1.95 22.78
C ARG A 106 14.76 3.24 23.46
N SER A 107 14.35 3.16 24.73
CA SER A 107 13.91 4.32 25.52
C SER A 107 15.04 5.32 25.77
N GLN A 108 16.24 4.85 26.13
CA GLN A 108 17.41 5.69 26.31
C GLN A 108 17.82 6.40 25.02
N ALA A 109 17.86 5.67 23.90
CA ALA A 109 18.12 6.26 22.59
C ALA A 109 17.09 7.35 22.24
N CYS A 110 15.81 7.14 22.56
CA CYS A 110 14.78 8.14 22.35
C CYS A 110 14.93 9.36 23.27
N ARG A 111 15.35 9.20 24.54
CA ARG A 111 15.59 10.32 25.47
C ARG A 111 16.66 11.28 24.98
N GLN A 112 17.68 10.76 24.29
CA GLN A 112 18.80 11.52 23.73
C GLN A 112 18.56 11.98 22.29
N CYS A 113 17.42 11.64 21.69
CA CYS A 113 17.15 11.94 20.28
C CYS A 113 16.83 13.42 20.07
N PRO A 114 17.48 14.12 19.12
CA PRO A 114 17.21 15.54 18.84
C PRO A 114 15.80 15.79 18.30
N TYR A 115 15.17 14.76 17.71
CA TYR A 115 13.80 14.83 17.18
C TYR A 115 12.75 14.48 18.24
N ARG A 116 13.12 14.24 19.50
CA ARG A 116 12.15 13.99 20.58
C ARG A 116 11.40 15.28 20.90
N GLN A 117 10.08 15.20 20.90
CA GLN A 117 9.20 16.31 21.26
C GLN A 117 8.50 16.02 22.58
N ALA A 118 8.24 17.08 23.36
CA ALA A 118 7.35 16.98 24.51
C ALA A 118 5.95 16.55 24.04
N PRO A 119 5.19 15.81 24.85
CA PRO A 119 3.80 15.50 24.52
C PRO A 119 3.01 16.81 24.43
N GLY A 120 2.35 17.04 23.30
CA GLY A 120 1.54 18.25 23.10
C GLY A 120 0.19 18.18 23.83
N ALA A 121 -0.51 19.31 23.87
CA ALA A 121 -1.78 19.47 24.61
C ALA A 121 -3.01 18.81 23.95
N SER A 122 -2.85 18.17 22.79
CA SER A 122 -3.97 17.54 22.06
C SER A 122 -4.42 16.24 22.72
N LEU A 123 -5.74 16.00 22.77
CA LEU A 123 -6.37 14.78 23.31
C LEU A 123 -5.87 13.50 22.62
N LEU A 124 -5.52 13.56 21.34
CA LEU A 124 -4.91 12.43 20.60
C LEU A 124 -3.46 12.16 21.00
N GLN A 125 -2.80 13.15 21.61
CA GLN A 125 -1.44 13.10 22.15
C GLN A 125 -1.43 12.90 23.68
N ALA A 126 -2.61 12.88 24.32
CA ALA A 126 -2.78 12.86 25.77
C ALA A 126 -2.46 11.51 26.44
N THR A 127 -1.86 10.55 25.74
CA THR A 127 -1.16 9.47 26.42
C THR A 127 0.07 10.09 27.07
N ARG A 128 -0.02 10.35 28.39
CA ARG A 128 1.04 10.86 29.28
C ARG A 128 2.28 9.98 29.18
N SER A 129 3.04 10.12 28.11
CA SER A 129 4.29 9.42 27.88
C SER A 129 5.37 10.32 28.43
N GLU A 130 6.04 9.91 29.50
CA GLU A 130 7.25 10.59 29.99
C GLU A 130 8.34 10.63 28.90
N LEU A 131 8.29 9.68 27.97
CA LEU A 131 9.16 9.63 26.80
C LEU A 131 8.78 10.65 25.72
N GLY A 132 7.56 11.18 25.69
CA GLY A 132 7.10 12.16 24.69
C GLY A 132 6.76 11.54 23.33
N ILE A 133 6.93 12.32 22.26
CA ILE A 133 6.53 11.99 20.89
C ILE A 133 7.75 11.99 19.97
N CYS A 134 7.78 11.10 18.99
CA CYS A 134 8.80 11.11 17.94
C CYS A 134 8.48 12.18 16.90
N GLY A 135 9.33 13.20 16.75
CA GLY A 135 9.16 14.25 15.74
C GLY A 135 9.33 13.80 14.29
N LEU A 136 9.88 12.61 14.05
CA LEU A 136 10.03 12.06 12.69
C LEU A 136 8.78 11.35 12.18
N CYS A 137 8.00 10.70 13.07
CA CYS A 137 6.84 9.90 12.66
C CYS A 137 5.54 10.20 13.44
N GLY A 138 5.58 11.09 14.43
CA GLY A 138 4.42 11.49 15.24
C GLY A 138 3.92 10.47 16.26
N CYS A 139 4.57 9.30 16.39
CA CYS A 139 4.11 8.24 17.29
C CYS A 139 4.48 8.52 18.77
N PRO A 140 3.61 8.14 19.74
CA PRO A 140 3.95 8.14 21.16
C PRO A 140 5.12 7.20 21.47
N LEU A 141 6.19 7.73 22.05
CA LEU A 141 7.44 7.00 22.22
C LEU A 141 7.30 5.81 23.17
N SER A 142 6.50 5.91 24.23
CA SER A 142 6.25 4.78 25.15
C SER A 142 5.63 3.55 24.47
N ARG A 143 4.75 3.75 23.48
CA ARG A 143 4.19 2.64 22.69
C ARG A 143 5.23 2.14 21.70
N LYS A 144 5.89 3.06 21.00
CA LYS A 144 6.85 2.74 19.94
C LYS A 144 8.00 1.86 20.43
N VAL A 145 8.61 2.20 21.56
CA VAL A 145 9.73 1.42 22.13
C VAL A 145 9.29 0.05 22.65
N SER A 146 8.01 -0.10 22.97
CA SER A 146 7.44 -1.32 23.53
C SER A 146 7.04 -2.34 22.47
N MET A 147 6.88 -1.94 21.21
CA MET A 147 6.40 -2.82 20.14
C MET A 147 7.54 -3.49 19.38
N LEU A 148 7.47 -4.81 19.23
CA LEU A 148 8.50 -5.58 18.54
C LEU A 148 8.58 -5.25 17.05
N SER A 149 7.42 -5.02 16.41
CA SER A 149 7.29 -4.70 14.99
C SER A 149 7.74 -3.28 14.61
N GLU A 150 8.04 -2.43 15.59
CA GLU A 150 8.43 -1.04 15.36
C GLU A 150 9.93 -0.89 15.12
N SER A 151 10.29 0.13 14.35
CA SER A 151 11.67 0.53 14.06
C SER A 151 11.83 2.05 14.13
N CYS A 152 13.04 2.52 14.42
CA CYS A 152 13.34 3.94 14.38
C CYS A 152 13.54 4.39 12.91
N PRO A 153 12.82 5.41 12.43
CA PRO A 153 13.02 5.97 11.10
C PRO A 153 14.26 6.88 11.02
N GLY A 154 14.81 7.26 12.17
CA GLY A 154 15.99 8.10 12.23
C GLY A 154 17.24 7.25 12.07
N GLU A 155 18.04 7.58 11.06
CA GLU A 155 19.36 7.02 10.84
C GLU A 155 20.39 7.56 11.86
N MET A 156 21.40 6.75 12.15
CA MET A 156 22.53 7.13 12.98
C MET A 156 23.52 7.98 12.14
N PRO A 157 23.91 9.18 12.59
CA PRO A 157 24.80 10.05 11.82
C PRO A 157 26.16 9.40 11.49
N ASP A 158 26.68 8.61 12.43
CA ASP A 158 28.02 8.02 12.34
C ASP A 158 28.05 6.64 11.68
N ASN A 159 26.88 6.05 11.40
CA ASN A 159 26.77 4.71 10.83
C ASN A 159 25.59 4.60 9.84
N PRO A 160 25.81 4.95 8.56
CA PRO A 160 24.78 4.84 7.54
C PRO A 160 24.33 3.39 7.35
N GLY A 161 23.02 3.19 7.18
CA GLY A 161 22.38 1.87 7.15
C GLY A 161 21.99 1.32 8.52
N VAL A 162 22.23 2.05 9.61
CA VAL A 162 21.80 1.67 10.98
C VAL A 162 20.92 2.77 11.57
N ASN A 163 19.77 2.39 12.14
CA ASN A 163 18.91 3.34 12.80
C ASN A 163 19.42 3.70 14.20
N ARG A 164 18.82 4.72 14.82
CA ARG A 164 19.18 5.16 16.19
C ARG A 164 18.91 4.12 17.29
N TRP A 165 18.30 2.98 16.97
CA TRP A 165 18.15 1.85 17.89
C TRP A 165 19.19 0.74 17.65
N GLY A 166 20.17 0.96 16.76
CA GLY A 166 21.21 -0.03 16.44
C GLY A 166 20.72 -1.15 15.52
N GLN A 167 19.57 -0.99 14.88
CA GLN A 167 19.01 -1.98 13.95
C GLN A 167 19.43 -1.63 12.53
N ILE A 168 19.72 -2.65 11.72
CA ILE A 168 19.99 -2.47 10.29
C ILE A 168 18.71 -1.92 9.64
N VAL A 169 18.82 -0.75 9.02
CA VAL A 169 17.81 -0.23 8.11
C VAL A 169 17.97 -1.04 6.84
N THR A 170 17.34 -2.21 6.79
CA THR A 170 17.05 -2.83 5.50
C THR A 170 16.23 -1.78 4.78
N ALA A 171 16.81 -1.12 3.78
CA ALA A 171 16.12 -0.11 3.01
C ALA A 171 14.76 -0.71 2.60
N SER A 172 13.68 -0.30 3.26
CA SER A 172 12.37 -0.36 2.63
C SER A 172 12.58 0.42 1.35
N GLN A 173 12.61 -0.28 0.22
CA GLN A 173 12.86 0.25 -1.11
C GLN A 173 12.28 1.68 -1.18
N PRO A 174 13.04 2.67 -1.68
CA PRO A 174 12.46 3.98 -1.92
C PRO A 174 11.24 3.76 -2.80
N MET A 175 10.04 3.97 -2.24
CA MET A 175 8.78 3.80 -2.95
C MET A 175 8.53 5.03 -3.83
N TYR A 176 9.56 5.59 -4.47
CA TYR A 176 9.49 6.54 -5.58
C TYR A 176 10.85 6.55 -6.29
N PRO A 177 10.91 6.45 -7.63
CA PRO A 177 12.12 6.82 -8.35
C PRO A 177 12.31 8.33 -8.19
N SER A 178 13.43 8.73 -7.59
CA SER A 178 13.94 10.10 -7.69
C SER A 178 14.10 10.42 -9.17
N SER A 179 13.28 11.33 -9.66
CA SER A 179 13.49 12.02 -10.92
C SER A 179 14.71 12.92 -10.76
N GLU A 180 15.90 12.34 -10.91
CA GLU A 180 17.10 13.12 -11.15
C GLU A 180 17.07 13.63 -12.59
N LYS A 181 16.99 14.96 -12.65
CA LYS A 181 17.10 15.79 -13.83
C LYS A 181 18.42 15.52 -14.53
N GLU A 182 18.35 15.29 -15.84
CA GLU A 182 19.38 15.74 -16.77
C GLU A 182 19.64 17.24 -16.52
N LEU A 183 20.90 17.62 -16.27
CA LEU A 183 21.44 18.89 -16.73
C LEU A 183 22.97 18.87 -16.64
N SER A 184 23.62 18.50 -17.74
CA SER A 184 24.83 19.10 -18.35
C SER A 184 25.57 18.08 -19.21
#